data_AF-A0A1V4QC13-F1
#
_entry.id   AF-A0A1V4QC13-F1
#
_cell.length_a   1.000
_cell.length_b   1.000
_cell.length_c   1.000
_cell.angle_alpha   90.00
_cell.angle_beta   90.00
_cell.angle_gamma   90.00
#
_symmetry.space_group_name_H-M   'P 1'
#
loop_
_entity.id
_entity.type
_entity.pdbx_description
1 polymer ?
#
loop_
_entity_poly.entity_id
_entity_poly.type
_entity_poly.pdbx_seq_one_letter_code
_entity_poly.pdbx_strand_id
1 'polypeptide(L)'
;THIRRSRQFYRARRDHLIARLAADGIEVSGIAAGLHAVIPLPVDVEHRLLRDCHARGFAFGGLDAMRHPDADPPVDENGVAQGGLVVGFASPANSTFVRDVDALATLITEYR
;
A
#
# COMPACT_ATOMS: atom_id res chain seq x y z
N THR A 1 25.51 -13.24 10.27
CA THR A 1 25.00 -12.09 11.04
C THR A 1 23.51 -11.95 10.91
N HIS A 2 22.83 -11.60 12.01
CA HIS A 2 21.37 -11.44 12.12
C HIS A 2 20.78 -10.39 11.15
N ILE A 3 21.56 -9.35 10.83
CA ILE A 3 21.17 -8.26 9.91
C ILE A 3 20.91 -8.78 8.49
N ARG A 4 21.75 -9.67 7.96
CA ARG A 4 21.58 -10.21 6.59
C ARG A 4 20.26 -11.00 6.48
N ARG A 5 19.95 -11.82 7.49
CA ARG A 5 18.70 -12.59 7.55
C ARG A 5 17.48 -11.67 7.62
N SER A 6 17.53 -10.65 8.47
CA SER A 6 16.46 -9.66 8.59
C SER A 6 16.20 -8.90 7.28
N ARG A 7 17.27 -8.47 6.59
CA ARG A 7 17.15 -7.78 5.29
C ARG A 7 16.55 -8.69 4.20
N GLN A 8 16.95 -9.96 4.18
CA GLN A 8 16.44 -10.93 3.20
C GLN A 8 14.95 -11.22 3.44
N PHE A 9 14.56 -11.34 4.71
CA PHE A 9 13.18 -11.54 5.13
C PHE A 9 12.25 -10.41 4.65
N TYR A 10 12.57 -9.15 4.96
CA TYR A 10 11.72 -8.01 4.54
C TYR A 10 11.74 -7.79 3.03
N ARG A 11 12.85 -8.11 2.36
CA ARG A 11 12.93 -8.08 0.89
C ARG A 11 11.97 -9.10 0.27
N ALA A 12 11.96 -10.33 0.77
CA ALA A 12 11.05 -11.37 0.25
C ALA A 12 9.58 -10.98 0.41
N ARG A 13 9.20 -10.40 1.56
CA ARG A 13 7.84 -9.90 1.78
C ARG A 13 7.46 -8.78 0.81
N ARG A 14 8.36 -7.81 0.66
CA ARG A 14 8.19 -6.69 -0.27
C ARG A 14 8.04 -7.17 -1.71
N ASP A 15 8.91 -8.08 -2.15
CA ASP A 15 8.90 -8.60 -3.51
C ASP A 15 7.62 -9.41 -3.77
N HIS A 16 7.11 -10.15 -2.78
CA HIS A 16 5.82 -10.83 -2.87
C HIS A 16 4.63 -9.86 -2.99
N LEU A 17 4.60 -8.81 -2.16
CA LEU A 17 3.58 -7.75 -2.24
C LEU A 17 3.55 -7.10 -3.63
N ILE A 18 4.71 -6.68 -4.13
CA ILE A 18 4.83 -6.04 -5.45
C ILE A 18 4.38 -7.01 -6.55
N ALA A 19 4.86 -8.25 -6.53
CA ALA A 19 4.53 -9.22 -7.56
C ALA A 19 3.02 -9.52 -7.62
N ARG A 20 2.36 -9.64 -6.46
CA ARG A 20 0.93 -9.89 -6.41
C ARG A 20 0.12 -8.69 -6.92
N LEU A 21 0.48 -7.47 -6.51
CA LEU A 21 -0.21 -6.26 -6.96
C LEU A 21 0.00 -6.01 -8.48
N ALA A 22 1.21 -6.23 -8.97
CA ALA A 22 1.53 -6.11 -10.39
C ALA A 22 0.73 -7.10 -11.26
N ALA A 23 0.38 -8.29 -10.74
CA ALA A 23 -0.46 -9.25 -11.46
C ALA A 23 -1.87 -8.71 -11.78
N ASP A 24 -2.40 -7.78 -10.97
CA ASP A 24 -3.67 -7.10 -11.21
C ASP A 24 -3.46 -5.71 -11.85
N GLY A 25 -2.24 -5.41 -12.32
CA GLY A 25 -1.88 -4.14 -12.94
C GLY A 25 -1.89 -2.95 -11.98
N ILE A 26 -1.68 -3.19 -10.68
CA ILE A 26 -1.61 -2.16 -9.64
C ILE A 26 -0.15 -1.71 -9.50
N GLU A 27 0.09 -0.42 -9.75
CA GLU A 27 1.42 0.16 -9.57
C GLU A 27 1.69 0.47 -8.10
N VAL A 28 2.94 0.29 -7.69
CA VAL A 28 3.39 0.54 -6.31
C VAL A 28 4.61 1.46 -6.36
N SER A 29 4.58 2.52 -5.56
CA SER A 29 5.65 3.51 -5.42
C SER A 29 6.26 3.48 -4.00
N GLY A 30 7.37 4.21 -3.78
CA GLY A 30 7.96 4.42 -2.45
C GLY A 30 8.97 3.37 -1.95
N ILE A 31 9.56 2.54 -2.82
CA ILE A 31 10.21 1.28 -2.42
C ILE A 31 11.77 1.32 -2.38
N ALA A 32 12.38 2.49 -2.22
CA ALA A 32 13.85 2.61 -2.18
C ALA A 32 14.44 2.38 -0.78
N ALA A 33 13.74 2.74 0.29
CA ALA A 33 14.12 2.48 1.68
C ALA A 33 12.89 2.47 2.61
N GLY A 34 12.76 1.47 3.47
CA GLY A 34 11.67 1.38 4.47
C GLY A 34 10.93 0.05 4.50
N LEU A 35 9.86 0.02 5.28
CA LEU A 35 8.95 -1.12 5.48
C LEU A 35 7.50 -0.81 5.05
N HIS A 36 7.36 0.20 4.19
CA HIS A 36 6.09 0.66 3.63
C HIS A 36 6.15 0.67 2.10
N ALA A 37 5.01 0.40 1.49
CA ALA A 37 4.74 0.54 0.07
C ALA A 37 3.58 1.53 -0.09
N VAL A 38 3.58 2.33 -1.16
CA VAL A 38 2.51 3.27 -1.46
C VAL A 38 1.81 2.83 -2.73
N ILE A 39 0.49 2.72 -2.68
CA ILE A 39 -0.36 2.39 -3.83
C ILE A 39 -1.07 3.68 -4.24
N PRO A 40 -0.72 4.31 -5.38
CA PRO A 40 -1.34 5.56 -5.83
C PRO A 40 -2.83 5.36 -6.12
N LEU A 41 -3.66 6.29 -5.65
CA LEU A 41 -5.12 6.26 -5.80
C LEU A 41 -5.67 7.70 -5.83
N PRO A 42 -6.82 7.94 -6.49
CA PRO A 42 -7.55 9.19 -6.31
C PRO A 42 -7.95 9.41 -4.83
N VAL A 43 -7.94 10.67 -4.37
CA VAL A 43 -8.24 11.01 -2.95
C VAL A 43 -9.65 10.58 -2.53
N ASP A 44 -10.64 10.65 -3.43
CA ASP A 44 -12.02 10.24 -3.16
C ASP A 44 -12.15 8.71 -3.01
N VAL A 45 -11.27 7.95 -3.67
CA VAL A 45 -11.16 6.50 -3.54
C VAL A 45 -10.42 6.13 -2.26
N GLU A 46 -9.35 6.86 -1.92
CA GLU A 46 -8.52 6.62 -0.73
C GLU A 46 -9.36 6.50 0.55
N HIS A 47 -10.22 7.48 0.82
CA HIS A 47 -11.04 7.50 2.04
C HIS A 47 -12.03 6.33 2.09
N ARG A 48 -12.66 5.99 0.96
CA ARG A 48 -13.62 4.87 0.89
C ARG A 48 -12.93 3.53 1.08
N LEU A 49 -11.79 3.35 0.42
CA LEU A 49 -10.97 2.14 0.54
C LEU A 49 -10.44 1.95 1.96
N LEU A 50 -9.94 3.01 2.62
CA LEU A 50 -9.46 2.94 4.00
C LEU A 50 -10.55 2.49 4.97
N ARG A 51 -11.77 3.02 4.82
CA ARG A 51 -12.92 2.60 5.63
C ARG A 51 -13.23 1.12 5.45
N ASP A 52 -13.24 0.64 4.21
CA ASP A 52 -13.59 -0.74 3.91
C ASP A 52 -12.44 -1.72 4.26
N CYS A 53 -11.18 -1.26 4.19
CA CYS A 53 -10.02 -1.94 4.77
C CYS A 53 -10.23 -2.15 6.28
N HIS A 54 -10.60 -1.09 7.00
CA HIS A 54 -10.85 -1.15 8.43
C HIS A 54 -11.98 -2.12 8.78
N ALA A 55 -13.07 -2.11 8.01
CA ALA A 55 -14.18 -3.05 8.18
C ALA A 55 -13.76 -4.52 7.95
N ARG A 56 -12.76 -4.76 7.09
CA ARG A 56 -12.17 -6.09 6.84
C ARG A 56 -11.01 -6.44 7.80
N GLY A 57 -10.74 -5.59 8.80
CA GLY A 57 -9.73 -5.83 9.84
C GLY A 57 -8.31 -5.38 9.48
N PHE A 58 -8.15 -4.65 8.38
CA PHE A 58 -6.86 -4.05 8.00
C PHE A 58 -6.69 -2.65 8.59
N ALA A 59 -5.47 -2.32 9.00
CA ALA A 59 -5.11 -0.99 9.46
C ALA A 59 -4.02 -0.42 8.53
N PHE A 60 -4.41 0.53 7.69
CA PHE A 60 -3.51 1.23 6.76
C PHE A 60 -3.63 2.74 6.96
N GLY A 61 -2.66 3.48 6.44
CA GLY A 61 -2.68 4.95 6.41
C GLY A 61 -3.05 5.47 5.02
N GLY A 62 -3.69 6.63 4.98
CA GLY A 62 -3.83 7.42 3.75
C GLY A 62 -2.61 8.31 3.54
N LEU A 63 -2.20 8.48 2.28
CA LEU A 63 -1.08 9.35 1.92
C LEU A 63 -1.47 10.82 2.12
N ASP A 64 -2.74 11.16 1.90
CA ASP A 64 -3.24 12.52 2.08
C ASP A 64 -3.09 13.01 3.52
N ALA A 65 -3.28 12.12 4.50
CA ALA A 65 -3.06 12.42 5.92
C ALA A 65 -1.58 12.72 6.28
N MET A 66 -0.63 12.36 5.42
CA MET A 66 0.80 12.66 5.59
C MET A 66 1.22 13.92 4.85
N ARG A 67 0.29 14.57 4.14
CA ARG A 67 0.56 15.79 3.37
C ARG A 67 0.87 16.95 4.31
N HIS A 68 1.85 17.76 3.92
CA HIS A 68 2.10 19.02 4.59
C HIS A 68 0.88 19.95 4.42
N PRO A 69 0.41 20.66 5.47
CA PRO A 69 -0.78 21.51 5.38
C PRO A 69 -0.73 22.57 4.27
N ASP A 70 0.47 23.07 3.96
CA ASP A 70 0.69 24.10 2.91
C ASP A 70 0.98 23.52 1.52
N ALA A 71 0.88 22.21 1.32
CA ALA A 71 1.12 21.58 0.02
C ALA A 71 -0.20 21.27 -0.69
N ASP A 72 -0.30 21.68 -1.97
CA ASP A 72 -1.41 21.27 -2.82
C ASP A 72 -1.41 19.76 -3.08
N PRO A 73 -2.59 19.15 -3.31
CA PRO A 73 -2.65 17.76 -3.74
C PRO A 73 -2.02 17.62 -5.14
N PRO A 74 -1.17 16.60 -5.38
CA PRO A 74 -0.73 16.30 -6.73
C PRO A 74 -1.97 15.96 -7.55
N VAL A 75 -2.01 16.46 -8.78
CA VAL A 75 -3.07 16.15 -9.73
C VAL A 75 -2.49 15.31 -10.86
N ASP A 76 -3.28 14.38 -11.37
CA ASP A 76 -2.93 13.65 -12.59
C ASP A 76 -3.16 14.50 -13.84
N GLU A 77 -2.91 13.91 -15.02
CA GLU A 77 -3.08 14.57 -16.32
C GLU A 77 -4.52 15.03 -16.61
N ASN A 78 -5.51 14.51 -15.88
CA ASN A 78 -6.92 14.86 -16.01
C ASN A 78 -7.39 15.85 -14.93
N GLY A 79 -6.48 16.33 -14.08
CA GLY A 79 -6.79 17.26 -13.00
C GLY A 79 -7.40 16.61 -11.76
N VAL A 80 -7.33 15.28 -11.62
CA VAL A 80 -7.87 14.56 -10.46
C VAL A 80 -6.83 14.54 -9.34
N ALA A 81 -7.22 14.98 -8.15
CA ALA A 81 -6.37 14.96 -6.96
C ALA A 81 -5.98 13.52 -6.56
N GLN A 82 -4.68 13.30 -6.41
CA GLN A 82 -4.09 12.01 -6.09
C GLN A 82 -3.63 11.93 -4.64
N GLY A 83 -3.95 10.80 -4.02
CA GLY A 83 -3.45 10.33 -2.74
C GLY A 83 -2.77 8.98 -2.93
N GLY A 84 -2.94 8.10 -1.95
CA GLY A 84 -2.47 6.73 -2.00
C GLY A 84 -2.67 5.97 -0.70
N LEU A 85 -2.73 4.65 -0.80
CA LEU A 85 -2.77 3.76 0.35
C LEU A 85 -1.34 3.44 0.81
N VAL A 86 -1.02 3.75 2.07
CA VAL A 86 0.26 3.43 2.69
C VAL A 86 0.17 2.06 3.38
N VAL A 87 0.86 1.07 2.80
CA VAL A 87 0.81 -0.34 3.21
C VAL A 87 2.11 -0.73 3.92
N GLY A 88 2.01 -1.03 5.21
CA GLY A 88 3.13 -1.61 5.98
C GLY A 88 3.21 -3.13 5.79
N PHE A 89 4.38 -3.65 5.43
CA PHE A 89 4.57 -5.10 5.20
C PHE A 89 5.41 -5.81 6.28
N ALA A 90 5.83 -5.08 7.32
CA ALA A 90 6.58 -5.66 8.43
C ALA A 90 5.71 -6.26 9.54
N SER A 91 4.56 -5.63 9.84
CA SER A 91 3.70 -5.99 10.97
C SER A 91 2.96 -7.33 10.86
N PRO A 92 2.46 -7.77 9.68
CA PRO A 92 1.69 -9.01 9.61
C PRO A 92 2.51 -10.23 10.02
N ALA A 93 1.84 -11.25 10.55
CA ALA A 93 2.47 -12.53 10.88
C ALA A 93 2.92 -13.26 9.61
N ASN A 94 4.00 -14.04 9.71
CA ASN A 94 4.51 -14.81 8.56
C ASN A 94 3.50 -15.80 7.99
N SER A 95 2.72 -16.43 8.86
CA SER A 95 1.74 -17.45 8.48
C SER A 95 0.55 -16.88 7.70
N THR A 96 0.24 -15.59 7.86
CA THR A 96 -0.91 -14.96 7.21
C THR A 96 -0.54 -14.05 6.07
N PHE A 97 0.73 -13.60 6.00
CA PHE A 97 1.19 -12.57 5.06
C PHE A 97 0.72 -12.76 3.61
N VAL A 98 0.85 -13.96 3.05
CA VAL A 98 0.40 -14.24 1.67
C VAL A 98 -1.11 -14.03 1.51
N ARG A 99 -1.89 -14.59 2.43
CA ARG A 99 -3.36 -14.45 2.44
C ARG A 99 -3.79 -13.00 2.63
N ASP A 100 -3.10 -12.25 3.48
CA ASP A 100 -3.39 -10.86 3.76
C ASP A 100 -3.11 -9.99 2.52
N VAL A 101 -2.02 -10.28 1.80
CA VAL A 101 -1.67 -9.62 0.52
C VAL A 101 -2.68 -9.93 -0.57
N ASP A 102 -3.15 -11.18 -0.68
CA ASP A 102 -4.19 -11.57 -1.64
C ASP A 102 -5.51 -10.84 -1.35
N ALA A 103 -5.93 -10.81 -0.08
CA ALA A 103 -7.14 -10.13 0.33
C ALA A 103 -7.08 -8.62 0.09
N LEU A 104 -5.91 -8.00 0.29
CA LEU A 104 -5.67 -6.60 -0.05
C LEU A 104 -5.79 -6.36 -1.56
N ALA A 105 -5.14 -7.18 -2.38
CA ALA A 105 -5.18 -7.03 -3.84
C ALA A 105 -6.60 -7.16 -4.38
N THR A 106 -7.37 -8.16 -3.90
CA THR A 106 -8.79 -8.31 -4.24
C THR A 106 -9.60 -7.08 -3.87
N LEU A 107 -9.41 -6.56 -2.65
CA LEU A 107 -10.12 -5.36 -2.18
C LEU A 107 -9.80 -4.14 -3.05
N ILE A 108 -8.54 -3.90 -3.42
CA ILE A 108 -8.15 -2.73 -4.24
C ILE A 108 -8.78 -2.80 -5.63
N THR A 109 -8.82 -3.99 -6.24
CA THR A 109 -9.42 -4.18 -7.57
C THR A 109 -10.93 -3.88 -7.59
N GLU A 110 -11.63 -3.94 -6.44
CA GLU A 110 -13.05 -3.53 -6.34
C GLU A 110 -13.27 -2.01 -6.52
N TYR A 111 -12.21 -1.19 -6.44
CA TYR A 111 -12.27 0.28 -6.52
C TYR A 111 -11.69 0.85 -7.82
N ARG A 112 -11.32 0.00 -8.78
CA ARG A 112 -10.98 0.41 -10.14
C ARG A 112 -12.22 0.52 -11.01
#